data_AF-A0A7S3ZL83-F1
#
_entry.id   AF-A0A7S3ZL83-F1
#
_cell.length_a   1.000
_cell.length_b   1.000
_cell.length_c   1.000
_cell.angle_alpha   90.00
_cell.angle_beta   90.00
_cell.angle_gamma   90.00
#
_symmetry.space_group_name_H-M   'P 1'
#
loop_
_entity.id
_entity.type
_entity.pdbx_description
1 polymer ?
#
loop_
_entity_poly.entity_id
_entity_poly.type
_entity_poly.pdbx_seq_one_letter_code
_entity_poly.pdbx_strand_id
1 'polypeptide(L)'
;MAVTADELAQLEERLLAKLQGQPSRVEEEEEELPAAVFARVTCVTTILLVYVCVSMVASIFTTGVHGNLSQIEYCVYPLCFTAFTGLIFGALDSEAAGRRTIKLMRAWWIPQIVIVPYLYWTSDMYVDAVLLFIGFSINSIFWPWLFGAMREILRKRYQGSRTAWSQHYTSRALKLGAFQIVLAVSAIAQGLEGKESFPRVYATFNFSLNLSTVLIFVIAIFDVCAVDTRAAATLRLSPLQAAAVVTCGIVVLSAFAGYIVSEQRRPSKRAARAAFLSMVFSNQFCFIVVGRLVWVARRKARSEDSASVVPAKEEGLEAGVFDVPGA
;
A
#
# COMPACT_ATOMS: atom_id res chain seq x y z
N MET A 1 17.01 39.91 19.07
CA MET A 1 17.56 38.56 19.27
C MET A 1 17.88 38.01 17.89
N ALA A 2 19.14 37.67 17.63
CA ALA A 2 19.54 37.08 16.35
C ALA A 2 19.12 35.61 16.36
N VAL A 3 18.28 35.21 15.41
CA VAL A 3 17.90 33.80 15.21
C VAL A 3 19.15 33.06 14.75
N THR A 4 19.50 31.99 15.46
CA THR A 4 20.67 31.18 15.15
C THR A 4 20.45 30.37 13.86
N ALA A 5 21.53 29.99 13.19
CA ALA A 5 21.45 29.18 11.97
C ALA A 5 20.72 27.85 12.19
N ASP A 6 20.88 27.24 13.37
CA ASP A 6 20.17 26.02 13.77
C ASP A 6 18.67 26.24 13.97
N GLU A 7 18.27 27.36 14.58
CA GLU A 7 16.85 27.72 14.70
C GLU A 7 16.20 27.98 13.34
N LEU A 8 16.95 28.56 12.39
CA LEU A 8 16.47 28.79 11.03
C LEU A 8 16.33 27.46 10.26
N ALA A 9 17.30 26.55 10.40
CA ALA A 9 17.26 25.23 9.78
C ALA A 9 16.11 24.37 10.34
N GLN A 10 15.89 24.39 11.65
CA GLN A 10 14.75 23.72 12.29
C GLN A 10 13.41 24.34 11.87
N LEU A 11 13.35 25.66 11.67
CA LEU A 11 12.15 26.33 11.18
C LEU A 11 11.85 25.95 9.73
N GLU A 12 12.87 25.91 8.87
CA GLU A 12 12.76 25.49 7.47
C GLU A 12 12.32 24.02 7.37
N GLU A 13 12.90 23.14 8.19
CA GLU A 13 12.51 21.73 8.28
C GLU A 13 11.06 21.56 8.77
N ARG A 14 10.64 22.31 9.79
CA ARG A 14 9.24 22.32 10.27
C ARG A 14 8.27 22.88 9.22
N LEU A 15 8.67 23.91 8.48
CA LEU A 15 7.86 24.48 7.39
C LEU A 15 7.74 23.50 6.22
N LEU A 16 8.83 22.84 5.83
CA LEU A 16 8.84 21.79 4.81
C LEU A 16 7.98 20.60 5.23
N ALA A 17 8.09 20.14 6.48
CA ALA A 17 7.24 19.08 7.03
C ALA A 17 5.74 19.48 6.99
N LYS A 18 5.40 20.73 7.36
CA LYS A 18 4.04 21.26 7.25
C LYS A 18 3.55 21.35 5.80
N LEU A 19 4.39 21.80 4.87
CA LEU A 19 4.07 21.88 3.44
C LEU A 19 3.89 20.48 2.81
N GLN A 20 4.62 19.48 3.31
CA GLN A 20 4.49 18.08 2.92
C GLN A 20 3.33 17.37 3.64
N GLY A 21 2.59 18.07 4.51
CA GLY A 21 1.47 17.52 5.28
C GLY A 21 1.88 16.45 6.29
N GLN A 22 3.16 16.43 6.70
CA GLN A 22 3.66 15.51 7.70
C GLN A 22 3.20 15.97 9.10
N PRO A 23 2.72 15.04 9.94
CA PRO A 23 2.33 15.38 11.31
C PRO A 23 3.55 15.82 12.12
N SER A 24 3.37 16.84 12.97
CA SER A 24 4.37 17.26 13.95
C SER A 24 4.60 16.15 14.97
N ARG A 25 5.88 15.87 15.28
CA ARG A 25 6.27 14.92 16.34
C ARG A 25 5.80 15.49 17.68
N VAL A 26 4.91 14.78 18.36
CA VAL A 26 4.44 15.15 19.71
C VAL A 26 5.26 14.31 20.68
N GLU A 27 6.09 14.94 21.50
CA GLU A 27 6.95 14.27 22.50
C GLU A 27 6.16 13.77 23.73
N GLU A 28 4.95 13.27 23.54
CA GLU A 28 4.19 12.61 24.61
C GLU A 28 4.47 11.10 24.58
N GLU A 29 4.57 10.48 25.76
CA GLU A 29 4.66 9.02 25.87
C GLU A 29 3.40 8.40 25.27
N GLU A 30 3.57 7.85 24.07
CA GLU A 30 2.47 7.32 23.30
C GLU A 30 2.15 5.88 23.73
N GLU A 31 1.01 5.71 24.41
CA GLU A 31 0.53 4.41 24.88
C GLU A 31 0.02 3.54 23.71
N GLU A 32 0.31 2.24 23.77
CA GLU A 32 -0.16 1.29 22.75
C GLU A 32 -1.67 1.04 22.88
N LEU A 33 -2.44 1.33 21.82
CA LEU A 33 -3.89 1.16 21.85
C LEU A 33 -4.29 -0.32 21.81
N PRO A 34 -5.31 -0.73 22.60
CA PRO A 34 -5.82 -2.09 22.56
C PRO A 34 -6.57 -2.36 21.25
N ALA A 35 -6.48 -3.61 20.76
CA ALA A 35 -7.11 -3.98 19.49
C ALA A 35 -8.64 -3.82 19.46
N ALA A 36 -9.28 -3.75 20.63
CA ALA A 36 -10.72 -3.52 20.76
C ALA A 36 -11.18 -2.18 20.14
N VAL A 37 -10.32 -1.15 20.16
CA VAL A 37 -10.60 0.16 19.55
C VAL A 37 -10.88 0.02 18.04
N PHE A 38 -10.19 -0.91 17.39
CA PHE A 38 -10.29 -1.16 15.94
C PHE A 38 -11.35 -2.20 15.57
N ALA A 39 -12.06 -2.78 16.54
CA ALA A 39 -12.95 -3.91 16.31
C ALA A 39 -14.09 -3.59 15.33
N ARG A 40 -14.70 -2.40 15.46
CA ARG A 40 -15.80 -1.96 14.59
C ARG A 40 -15.35 -1.82 13.14
N VAL A 41 -14.25 -1.10 12.91
CA VAL A 41 -13.69 -0.89 11.56
C VAL A 41 -13.24 -2.23 10.97
N THR A 42 -12.58 -3.08 11.76
CA THR A 42 -12.18 -4.43 11.33
C THR A 42 -13.39 -5.27 10.91
N CYS A 43 -14.50 -5.19 11.65
CA CYS A 43 -15.73 -5.91 11.34
C CYS A 43 -16.33 -5.43 10.02
N VAL A 44 -16.50 -4.10 9.84
CA VAL A 44 -17.01 -3.51 8.60
C VAL A 44 -16.14 -3.88 7.40
N THR A 45 -14.82 -3.75 7.53
CA THR A 45 -13.88 -4.19 6.48
C THR A 45 -14.06 -5.68 6.18
N THR A 46 -14.16 -6.53 7.21
CA THR A 46 -14.37 -7.98 7.02
C THR A 46 -15.66 -8.28 6.23
N ILE A 47 -16.77 -7.59 6.56
CA ILE A 47 -18.05 -7.76 5.86
C ILE A 47 -17.91 -7.40 4.37
N LEU A 48 -17.25 -6.28 4.06
CA LEU A 48 -17.01 -5.87 2.66
C LEU A 48 -16.20 -6.91 1.88
N LEU A 49 -15.19 -7.52 2.52
CA LEU A 49 -14.37 -8.55 1.89
C LEU A 49 -15.14 -9.84 1.64
N VAL A 50 -15.94 -10.26 2.62
CA VAL A 50 -16.83 -11.41 2.47
C VAL A 50 -17.83 -11.16 1.35
N TYR A 51 -18.42 -9.96 1.29
CA TYR A 51 -19.33 -9.57 0.21
C TYR A 51 -18.67 -9.76 -1.17
N VAL A 52 -17.47 -9.23 -1.39
CA VAL A 52 -16.75 -9.38 -2.67
C VAL A 52 -16.51 -10.84 -3.02
N CYS A 53 -16.05 -11.66 -2.07
CA CYS A 53 -15.83 -13.09 -2.32
C CYS A 53 -17.14 -13.81 -2.67
N VAL A 54 -18.21 -13.57 -1.92
CA VAL A 54 -19.51 -14.20 -2.15
C VAL A 54 -20.13 -13.74 -3.46
N SER A 55 -20.04 -12.45 -3.80
CA SER A 55 -20.57 -11.91 -5.05
C SER A 55 -19.84 -12.45 -6.27
N MET A 56 -18.52 -12.64 -6.20
CA MET A 56 -17.75 -13.30 -7.26
C MET A 56 -18.17 -14.76 -7.44
N VAL A 57 -18.33 -15.51 -6.34
CA VAL A 57 -18.81 -16.90 -6.38
C VAL A 57 -20.21 -16.97 -6.98
N ALA A 58 -21.12 -16.08 -6.59
CA ALA A 58 -22.45 -16.01 -7.20
C ALA A 58 -22.38 -15.64 -8.70
N SER A 59 -21.44 -14.78 -9.10
CA SER A 59 -21.24 -14.39 -10.50
C SER A 59 -20.76 -15.55 -11.37
N ILE A 60 -19.92 -16.44 -10.82
CA ILE A 60 -19.47 -17.68 -11.49
C ILE A 60 -20.66 -18.55 -11.92
N PHE A 61 -21.68 -18.69 -11.07
CA PHE A 61 -22.83 -19.57 -11.32
C PHE A 61 -23.99 -18.90 -12.05
N THR A 62 -23.86 -17.63 -12.44
CA THR A 62 -24.94 -16.87 -13.07
C THR A 62 -24.50 -16.36 -14.44
N THR A 63 -23.96 -15.15 -14.51
CA THR A 63 -23.71 -14.41 -15.76
C THR A 63 -22.22 -14.21 -16.07
N GLY A 64 -21.33 -14.81 -15.26
CA GLY A 64 -19.88 -14.67 -15.39
C GLY A 64 -19.41 -13.22 -15.22
N VAL A 65 -18.24 -12.89 -15.79
CA VAL A 65 -17.63 -11.55 -15.71
C VAL A 65 -18.48 -10.44 -16.33
N HIS A 66 -19.39 -10.78 -17.23
CA HIS A 66 -20.25 -9.81 -17.93
C HIS A 66 -21.55 -9.51 -17.20
N GLY A 67 -21.81 -10.16 -16.06
CA GLY A 67 -22.98 -9.92 -15.24
C GLY A 67 -23.10 -8.52 -14.67
N ASN A 68 -24.30 -8.12 -14.29
CA ASN A 68 -24.49 -6.90 -13.51
C ASN A 68 -23.89 -7.06 -12.10
N LEU A 69 -23.97 -8.25 -11.52
CA LEU A 69 -23.38 -8.54 -10.21
C LEU A 69 -21.85 -8.44 -10.23
N SER A 70 -21.18 -9.02 -11.23
CA SER A 70 -19.72 -8.89 -11.39
C SER A 70 -19.30 -7.44 -11.66
N GLN A 71 -20.11 -6.69 -12.42
CA GLN A 71 -19.85 -5.27 -12.65
C GLN A 71 -19.97 -4.42 -11.39
N ILE A 72 -20.95 -4.68 -10.53
CA ILE A 72 -21.03 -4.05 -9.20
C ILE A 72 -19.81 -4.44 -8.37
N GLU A 73 -19.40 -5.71 -8.42
CA GLU A 73 -18.22 -6.20 -7.69
C GLU A 73 -16.93 -5.48 -8.14
N TYR A 74 -16.73 -5.27 -9.44
CA TYR A 74 -15.63 -4.44 -9.96
C TYR A 74 -15.65 -2.99 -9.44
N CYS A 75 -16.81 -2.43 -9.08
CA CYS A 75 -16.89 -1.12 -8.44
C CYS A 75 -16.54 -1.17 -6.93
N VAL A 76 -16.83 -2.27 -6.25
CA VAL A 76 -16.62 -2.43 -4.80
C VAL A 76 -15.21 -2.91 -4.47
N TYR A 77 -14.60 -3.73 -5.32
CA TYR A 77 -13.28 -4.33 -5.08
C TYR A 77 -12.18 -3.30 -4.76
N PRO A 78 -12.04 -2.17 -5.48
CA PRO A 78 -11.03 -1.15 -5.15
C PRO A 78 -11.26 -0.52 -3.77
N LEU A 79 -12.52 -0.35 -3.35
CA LEU A 79 -12.87 0.17 -2.03
C LEU A 79 -12.43 -0.77 -0.92
N CYS A 80 -12.60 -2.08 -1.12
CA CYS A 80 -12.10 -3.09 -0.19
C CYS A 80 -10.58 -3.00 -0.01
N PHE A 81 -9.85 -2.81 -1.11
CA PHE A 81 -8.40 -2.71 -1.08
C PHE A 81 -7.90 -1.41 -0.40
N THR A 82 -8.59 -0.29 -0.65
CA THR A 82 -8.34 0.97 0.07
C THR A 82 -8.69 0.88 1.56
N ALA A 83 -9.80 0.24 1.91
CA ALA A 83 -10.20 0.02 3.30
C ALA A 83 -9.18 -0.83 4.06
N PHE A 84 -8.62 -1.85 3.41
CA PHE A 84 -7.49 -2.62 3.95
C PHE A 84 -6.27 -1.75 4.21
N THR A 85 -5.89 -0.94 3.22
CA THR A 85 -4.75 -0.02 3.32
C THR A 85 -4.93 0.95 4.48
N GLY A 86 -6.11 1.55 4.59
CA GLY A 86 -6.49 2.43 5.69
C GLY A 86 -6.47 1.73 7.04
N LEU A 87 -6.95 0.49 7.15
CA LEU A 87 -6.95 -0.26 8.42
C LEU A 87 -5.54 -0.69 8.85
N ILE A 88 -4.67 -1.08 7.91
CA ILE A 88 -3.30 -1.52 8.24
C ILE A 88 -2.46 -0.35 8.74
N PHE A 89 -2.50 0.79 8.04
CA PHE A 89 -1.73 1.98 8.43
C PHE A 89 -2.45 2.82 9.51
N GLY A 90 -3.77 2.74 9.59
CA GLY A 90 -4.56 3.32 10.68
C GLY A 90 -4.44 2.56 12.00
N ALA A 91 -3.83 1.38 12.02
CA ALA A 91 -3.51 0.61 13.22
C ALA A 91 -1.99 0.62 13.51
N LEU A 92 -1.28 1.69 13.13
CA LEU A 92 0.14 1.86 13.45
C LEU A 92 0.40 2.01 14.94
N ASP A 93 -0.57 2.45 15.71
CA ASP A 93 -0.58 2.60 17.18
C ASP A 93 -0.92 1.29 17.93
N SER A 94 -1.38 0.22 17.25
CA SER A 94 -1.74 -1.06 17.87
C SER A 94 -1.07 -2.28 17.23
N GLU A 95 -0.23 -3.00 17.99
CA GLU A 95 0.45 -4.20 17.51
C GLU A 95 -0.52 -5.33 17.16
N ALA A 96 -1.46 -5.57 18.07
CA ALA A 96 -2.43 -6.63 17.94
C ALA A 96 -3.40 -6.41 16.77
N ALA A 97 -3.94 -5.19 16.60
CA ALA A 97 -4.85 -4.88 15.49
C ALA A 97 -4.15 -4.98 14.14
N GLY A 98 -2.91 -4.49 14.04
CA GLY A 98 -2.12 -4.61 12.82
C GLY A 98 -1.85 -6.05 12.41
N ARG A 99 -1.40 -6.91 13.34
CA ARG A 99 -1.20 -8.35 13.07
C ARG A 99 -2.49 -9.04 12.64
N ARG A 100 -3.62 -8.72 13.28
CA ARG A 100 -4.93 -9.27 12.89
C ARG A 100 -5.31 -8.86 11.47
N THR A 101 -5.04 -7.62 11.09
CA THR A 101 -5.37 -7.12 9.75
C THR A 101 -4.52 -7.79 8.66
N ILE A 102 -3.24 -8.07 8.91
CA ILE A 102 -2.41 -8.86 7.98
C ILE A 102 -2.95 -10.29 7.82
N LYS A 103 -3.44 -10.92 8.89
CA LYS A 103 -4.09 -12.24 8.80
C LYS A 103 -5.38 -12.17 7.98
N LEU A 104 -6.20 -11.15 8.20
CA LEU A 104 -7.41 -10.90 7.41
C LEU A 104 -7.08 -10.71 5.92
N MET A 105 -5.99 -9.99 5.63
CA MET A 105 -5.51 -9.80 4.26
C MET A 105 -5.14 -11.12 3.58
N ARG A 106 -4.43 -12.02 4.28
CA ARG A 106 -4.15 -13.37 3.76
C ARG A 106 -5.44 -14.16 3.52
N ALA A 107 -6.36 -14.12 4.49
CA ALA A 107 -7.65 -14.80 4.39
C ALA A 107 -8.51 -14.29 3.22
N TRP A 108 -8.34 -13.04 2.81
CA TRP A 108 -9.00 -12.49 1.62
C TRP A 108 -8.28 -12.86 0.32
N TRP A 109 -6.94 -12.72 0.24
CA TRP A 109 -6.22 -12.99 -1.00
C TRP A 109 -6.13 -14.48 -1.39
N ILE A 110 -6.05 -15.40 -0.42
CA ILE A 110 -5.88 -16.84 -0.71
C ILE A 110 -7.07 -17.40 -1.51
N PRO A 111 -8.35 -17.19 -1.10
CA PRO A 111 -9.49 -17.63 -1.90
C PRO A 111 -9.52 -17.06 -3.32
N GLN A 112 -9.01 -15.84 -3.49
CA GLN A 112 -9.02 -15.13 -4.78
C GLN A 112 -8.13 -15.80 -5.84
N ILE A 113 -7.15 -16.62 -5.42
CA ILE A 113 -6.34 -17.48 -6.31
C ILE A 113 -7.23 -18.42 -7.14
N VAL A 114 -8.36 -18.85 -6.58
CA VAL A 114 -9.27 -19.78 -7.26
C VAL A 114 -10.49 -19.05 -7.81
N ILE A 115 -11.10 -18.19 -7.00
CA ILE A 115 -12.37 -17.53 -7.35
C ILE A 115 -12.24 -16.68 -8.61
N VAL A 116 -11.22 -15.81 -8.69
CA VAL A 116 -11.08 -14.88 -9.81
C VAL A 116 -10.75 -15.60 -11.12
N PRO A 117 -9.75 -16.50 -11.18
CA PRO A 117 -9.50 -17.26 -12.41
C PRO A 117 -10.70 -18.07 -12.88
N TYR A 118 -11.43 -18.68 -11.95
CA TYR A 118 -12.60 -19.49 -12.30
C TYR A 118 -13.75 -18.65 -12.86
N LEU A 119 -13.95 -17.42 -12.36
CA LEU A 119 -14.91 -16.46 -12.92
C LEU A 119 -14.59 -16.11 -14.38
N TYR A 120 -13.31 -15.93 -14.71
CA TYR A 120 -12.88 -15.66 -16.10
C TYR A 120 -12.93 -16.92 -16.96
N TRP A 121 -12.62 -18.08 -16.39
CA TRP A 121 -12.69 -19.37 -17.07
C TRP A 121 -14.11 -19.70 -17.53
N THR A 122 -15.09 -19.53 -16.63
CA THR A 122 -16.53 -19.72 -16.93
C THR A 122 -17.10 -18.70 -17.91
N SER A 123 -16.32 -17.65 -18.24
CA SER A 123 -16.67 -16.63 -19.22
C SER A 123 -15.89 -16.75 -20.53
N ASP A 124 -15.30 -17.93 -20.80
CA ASP A 124 -14.48 -18.24 -21.99
C ASP A 124 -13.22 -17.36 -22.15
N MET A 125 -12.74 -16.73 -21.07
CA MET A 125 -11.54 -15.89 -21.07
C MET A 125 -10.31 -16.67 -20.56
N TYR A 126 -10.02 -17.83 -21.16
CA TYR A 126 -9.03 -18.80 -20.65
C TYR A 126 -7.62 -18.23 -20.44
N VAL A 127 -7.12 -17.42 -21.40
CA VAL A 127 -5.80 -16.79 -21.28
C VAL A 127 -5.74 -15.84 -20.08
N ASP A 128 -6.79 -15.03 -19.90
CA ASP A 128 -6.86 -14.08 -18.80
C ASP A 128 -7.02 -14.82 -17.46
N ALA A 129 -7.77 -15.93 -17.43
CA ALA A 129 -7.89 -16.80 -16.25
C ALA A 129 -6.52 -17.35 -15.79
N VAL A 130 -5.69 -17.84 -16.71
CA VAL A 130 -4.33 -18.34 -16.38
C VAL A 130 -3.44 -17.21 -15.86
N LEU A 131 -3.46 -16.04 -16.51
CA LEU A 131 -2.69 -14.87 -16.06
C LEU A 131 -3.13 -14.41 -14.67
N LEU A 132 -4.44 -14.39 -14.42
CA LEU A 132 -5.02 -14.05 -13.12
C LEU A 132 -4.65 -15.09 -12.05
N PHE A 133 -4.62 -16.38 -12.38
CA PHE A 133 -4.19 -17.42 -11.43
C PHE A 133 -2.76 -17.18 -10.95
N ILE A 134 -1.85 -16.91 -11.89
CA ILE A 134 -0.45 -16.58 -11.58
C ILE A 134 -0.37 -15.28 -10.78
N GLY A 135 -1.05 -14.23 -11.25
CA GLY A 135 -1.03 -12.91 -10.61
C GLY A 135 -1.57 -12.92 -9.18
N PHE A 136 -2.71 -13.57 -8.95
CA PHE A 136 -3.31 -13.70 -7.62
C PHE A 136 -2.47 -14.61 -6.70
N SER A 137 -1.81 -15.64 -7.23
CA SER A 137 -0.86 -16.45 -6.47
C SER A 137 0.29 -15.59 -5.94
N ILE A 138 0.90 -14.76 -6.80
CA ILE A 138 1.95 -13.82 -6.39
C ILE A 138 1.42 -12.81 -5.36
N ASN A 139 0.26 -12.20 -5.63
CA ASN A 139 -0.36 -11.20 -4.76
C ASN A 139 -0.67 -11.74 -3.36
N SER A 140 -1.09 -13.00 -3.25
CA SER A 140 -1.42 -13.64 -1.97
C SER A 140 -0.24 -13.78 -1.02
N ILE A 141 0.97 -13.83 -1.57
CA ILE A 141 2.22 -13.89 -0.81
C ILE A 141 2.76 -12.48 -0.62
N PHE A 142 2.86 -11.74 -1.72
CA PHE A 142 3.57 -10.46 -1.76
C PHE A 142 2.87 -9.39 -0.94
N TRP A 143 1.56 -9.20 -1.11
CA TRP A 143 0.88 -8.10 -0.43
C TRP A 143 0.90 -8.25 1.09
N PRO A 144 0.54 -9.40 1.70
CA PRO A 144 0.65 -9.56 3.14
C PRO A 144 2.08 -9.40 3.67
N TRP A 145 3.08 -9.83 2.89
CA TRP A 145 4.48 -9.62 3.24
C TRP A 145 4.85 -8.14 3.19
N LEU A 146 4.51 -7.43 2.12
CA LEU A 146 4.85 -6.02 1.91
C LEU A 146 4.23 -5.16 3.01
N PHE A 147 2.92 -5.28 3.24
CA PHE A 147 2.23 -4.53 4.30
C PHE A 147 2.79 -4.85 5.70
N GLY A 148 3.11 -6.13 5.97
CA GLY A 148 3.74 -6.53 7.22
C GLY A 148 5.11 -5.87 7.42
N ALA A 149 5.94 -5.85 6.37
CA ALA A 149 7.26 -5.24 6.39
C ALA A 149 7.20 -3.71 6.51
N MET A 150 6.34 -3.04 5.72
CA MET A 150 6.13 -1.60 5.79
C MET A 150 5.69 -1.19 7.19
N ARG A 151 4.73 -1.89 7.77
CA ARG A 151 4.22 -1.63 9.12
C ARG A 151 5.30 -1.79 10.19
N GLU A 152 6.10 -2.86 10.14
CA GLU A 152 7.23 -3.08 11.05
C GLU A 152 8.19 -1.88 11.03
N ILE A 153 8.53 -1.40 9.84
CA ILE A 153 9.44 -0.25 9.67
C ILE A 153 8.81 1.05 10.16
N LEU A 154 7.58 1.36 9.75
CA LEU A 154 6.89 2.61 10.10
C LEU A 154 6.66 2.72 11.61
N ARG A 155 6.30 1.62 12.28
CA ARG A 155 6.09 1.61 13.74
C ARG A 155 7.35 1.94 14.53
N LYS A 156 8.51 1.47 14.05
CA LYS A 156 9.81 1.79 14.63
C LYS A 156 10.19 3.24 14.34
N ARG A 157 10.10 3.63 13.07
CA ARG A 157 10.46 4.98 12.60
C ARG A 157 9.68 6.07 13.32
N TYR A 158 8.38 5.88 13.48
CA TYR A 158 7.48 6.88 14.05
C TYR A 158 7.16 6.61 15.52
N GLN A 159 8.07 5.97 16.25
CA GLN A 159 7.94 5.85 17.71
C GLN A 159 7.82 7.25 18.35
N GLY A 160 6.79 7.43 19.17
CA GLY A 160 6.40 8.74 19.74
C GLY A 160 5.62 9.64 18.78
N SER A 161 5.03 9.10 17.71
CA SER A 161 4.15 9.86 16.80
C SER A 161 3.23 8.96 15.95
N ARG A 162 3.03 7.70 16.36
CA ARG A 162 2.32 6.65 15.61
C ARG A 162 0.87 7.01 15.35
N THR A 163 0.20 7.64 16.31
CA THR A 163 -1.20 8.09 16.25
C THR A 163 -1.35 9.18 15.21
N ALA A 164 -0.43 10.15 15.20
CA ALA A 164 -0.46 11.24 14.23
C ALA A 164 -0.22 10.72 12.79
N TRP A 165 0.74 9.80 12.62
CA TRP A 165 0.99 9.15 11.34
C TRP A 165 -0.14 8.18 10.93
N SER A 166 -0.75 7.49 11.89
CA SER A 166 -1.95 6.67 11.69
C SER A 166 -3.11 7.49 11.13
N GLN A 167 -3.40 8.64 11.74
CA GLN A 167 -4.41 9.58 11.26
C GLN A 167 -4.08 10.14 9.88
N HIS A 168 -2.80 10.48 9.63
CA HIS A 168 -2.34 10.95 8.33
C HIS A 168 -2.64 9.92 7.22
N TYR A 169 -2.26 8.65 7.41
CA TYR A 169 -2.52 7.59 6.42
C TYR A 169 -3.99 7.28 6.26
N THR A 170 -4.74 7.25 7.37
CA THR A 170 -6.18 7.04 7.35
C THR A 170 -6.90 8.15 6.57
N SER A 171 -6.52 9.42 6.78
CA SER A 171 -7.05 10.56 6.02
C SER A 171 -6.80 10.43 4.52
N ARG A 172 -5.59 10.02 4.11
CA ARG A 172 -5.27 9.77 2.69
C ARG A 172 -6.08 8.62 2.11
N ALA A 173 -6.23 7.52 2.84
CA ALA A 173 -7.06 6.39 2.42
C ALA A 173 -8.54 6.78 2.30
N LEU A 174 -9.07 7.58 3.22
CA LEU A 174 -10.45 8.07 3.17
C LEU A 174 -10.70 9.00 1.97
N LYS A 175 -9.78 9.93 1.69
CA LYS A 175 -9.87 10.80 0.51
C LYS A 175 -9.86 9.97 -0.78
N LEU A 176 -8.99 8.97 -0.84
CA LEU A 176 -8.95 8.06 -1.97
C LEU A 176 -10.25 7.25 -2.08
N GLY A 177 -10.75 6.70 -0.98
CA GLY A 177 -12.01 5.95 -0.93
C GLY A 177 -13.20 6.79 -1.40
N ALA A 178 -13.28 8.06 -0.97
CA ALA A 178 -14.31 8.99 -1.44
C ALA A 178 -14.25 9.21 -2.96
N PHE A 179 -13.05 9.38 -3.51
CA PHE A 179 -12.87 9.49 -4.97
C PHE A 179 -13.28 8.19 -5.69
N GLN A 180 -12.92 7.03 -5.15
CA GLN A 180 -13.31 5.73 -5.71
C GLN A 180 -14.82 5.50 -5.66
N ILE A 181 -15.53 5.99 -4.63
CA ILE A 181 -16.99 5.97 -4.56
C ILE A 181 -17.58 6.81 -5.68
N VAL A 182 -17.05 8.01 -5.94
CA VAL A 182 -17.50 8.86 -7.05
C VAL A 182 -17.31 8.16 -8.40
N LEU A 183 -16.17 7.49 -8.61
CA LEU A 183 -15.92 6.70 -9.83
C LEU A 183 -16.91 5.53 -9.96
N ALA A 184 -17.18 4.82 -8.87
CA ALA A 184 -18.15 3.72 -8.84
C ALA A 184 -19.56 4.21 -9.17
N VAL A 185 -20.02 5.30 -8.53
CA VAL A 185 -21.33 5.91 -8.80
C VAL A 185 -21.42 6.40 -10.24
N SER A 186 -20.37 7.04 -10.77
CA SER A 186 -20.31 7.46 -12.17
C SER A 186 -20.44 6.29 -13.14
N ALA A 187 -19.70 5.20 -12.90
CA ALA A 187 -19.79 3.99 -13.73
C ALA A 187 -21.18 3.36 -13.69
N ILE A 188 -21.80 3.26 -12.52
CA ILE A 188 -23.16 2.71 -12.34
C ILE A 188 -24.20 3.61 -13.01
N ALA A 189 -24.09 4.93 -12.86
CA ALA A 189 -25.01 5.91 -13.45
C ALA A 189 -25.00 5.89 -14.99
N GLN A 190 -23.90 5.46 -15.60
CA GLN A 190 -23.77 5.27 -17.05
C GLN A 190 -24.38 3.95 -17.56
N GLY A 191 -24.98 3.15 -16.67
CA GLY A 191 -25.70 1.92 -17.00
C GLY A 191 -24.87 0.65 -16.87
N LEU A 192 -25.48 -0.39 -16.30
CA LEU A 192 -24.96 -1.75 -16.24
C LEU A 192 -25.75 -2.64 -17.21
N GLU A 193 -25.33 -2.61 -18.48
CA GLU A 193 -25.98 -3.28 -19.62
C GLU A 193 -25.22 -4.57 -20.00
N GLY A 194 -24.71 -5.29 -18.98
CA GLY A 194 -24.01 -6.55 -19.20
C GLY A 194 -22.77 -6.42 -20.09
N LYS A 195 -22.75 -7.14 -21.21
CA LYS A 195 -21.59 -7.22 -22.14
C LYS A 195 -21.20 -5.87 -22.77
N GLU A 196 -22.12 -4.93 -22.90
CA GLU A 196 -21.87 -3.64 -23.55
C GLU A 196 -21.18 -2.64 -22.62
N SER A 197 -21.61 -2.59 -21.36
CA SER A 197 -21.02 -1.73 -20.34
C SER A 197 -19.72 -2.30 -19.75
N PHE A 198 -19.50 -3.62 -19.86
CA PHE A 198 -18.34 -4.31 -19.28
C PHE A 198 -16.99 -3.64 -19.58
N PRO A 199 -16.62 -3.26 -20.83
CA PRO A 199 -15.31 -2.66 -21.09
C PRO A 199 -15.09 -1.34 -20.34
N ARG A 200 -16.15 -0.54 -20.17
CA ARG A 200 -16.10 0.70 -19.40
C ARG A 200 -15.91 0.42 -17.92
N VAL A 201 -16.79 -0.38 -17.32
CA VAL A 201 -16.75 -0.72 -15.89
C VAL A 201 -15.42 -1.37 -15.54
N TYR A 202 -14.92 -2.26 -16.39
CA TYR A 202 -13.64 -2.91 -16.22
C TYR A 202 -12.47 -1.92 -16.29
N ALA A 203 -12.52 -0.94 -17.19
CA ALA A 203 -11.51 0.12 -17.26
C ALA A 203 -11.55 1.05 -16.03
N THR A 204 -12.75 1.41 -15.55
CA THR A 204 -12.92 2.17 -14.30
C THR A 204 -12.38 1.41 -13.09
N PHE A 205 -12.66 0.11 -13.00
CA PHE A 205 -12.10 -0.77 -11.98
C PHE A 205 -10.57 -0.76 -12.00
N ASN A 206 -9.97 -0.93 -13.19
CA ASN A 206 -8.52 -0.93 -13.34
C ASN A 206 -7.90 0.40 -12.89
N PHE A 207 -8.48 1.53 -13.32
CA PHE A 207 -8.03 2.85 -12.86
C PHE A 207 -8.15 2.96 -11.33
N SER A 208 -9.33 2.66 -10.79
CA SER A 208 -9.65 2.78 -9.37
C SER A 208 -8.73 1.92 -8.49
N LEU A 209 -8.49 0.67 -8.87
CA LEU A 209 -7.60 -0.25 -8.15
C LEU A 209 -6.15 0.25 -8.14
N ASN A 210 -5.66 0.80 -9.27
CA ASN A 210 -4.30 1.32 -9.33
C ASN A 210 -4.07 2.53 -8.44
N LEU A 211 -5.08 3.36 -8.19
CA LEU A 211 -4.92 4.47 -7.25
C LEU A 211 -4.52 3.99 -5.85
N SER A 212 -5.12 2.89 -5.38
CA SER A 212 -4.74 2.24 -4.12
C SER A 212 -3.33 1.68 -4.19
N THR A 213 -2.99 0.97 -5.27
CA THR A 213 -1.65 0.38 -5.47
C THR A 213 -0.56 1.45 -5.50
N VAL A 214 -0.76 2.55 -6.22
CA VAL A 214 0.15 3.69 -6.29
C VAL A 214 0.31 4.33 -4.92
N LEU A 215 -0.77 4.54 -4.17
CA LEU A 215 -0.69 5.06 -2.81
C LEU A 215 0.22 4.19 -1.94
N ILE A 216 0.07 2.86 -2.00
CA ILE A 216 0.88 1.93 -1.22
C ILE A 216 2.36 2.00 -1.66
N PHE A 217 2.65 2.06 -2.96
CA PHE A 217 4.02 2.18 -3.47
C PHE A 217 4.67 3.51 -3.10
N VAL A 218 3.93 4.62 -3.16
CA VAL A 218 4.43 5.92 -2.74
C VAL A 218 4.79 5.90 -1.25
N ILE A 219 3.93 5.33 -0.39
CA ILE A 219 4.24 5.14 1.03
C ILE A 219 5.47 4.24 1.19
N ALA A 220 5.58 3.16 0.42
CA ALA A 220 6.72 2.25 0.49
C ALA A 220 8.05 2.93 0.09
N ILE A 221 8.04 3.74 -0.97
CA ILE A 221 9.22 4.42 -1.49
C ILE A 221 9.61 5.56 -0.55
N PHE A 222 8.72 6.50 -0.30
CA PHE A 222 9.06 7.74 0.40
C PHE A 222 9.03 7.56 1.92
N ASP A 223 7.96 6.98 2.48
CA ASP A 223 7.78 6.95 3.93
C ASP A 223 8.42 5.75 4.61
N VAL A 224 8.52 4.59 3.94
CA VAL A 224 9.15 3.38 4.49
C VAL A 224 10.64 3.36 4.17
N CYS A 225 11.00 3.60 2.91
CA CYS A 225 12.39 3.54 2.47
C CYS A 225 13.15 4.86 2.64
N ALA A 226 12.49 5.93 3.13
CA ALA A 226 13.10 7.25 3.33
C ALA A 226 13.78 7.78 2.07
N VAL A 227 13.19 7.54 0.90
CA VAL A 227 13.71 8.15 -0.33
C VAL A 227 13.48 9.65 -0.25
N ASP A 228 14.56 10.43 -0.27
CA ASP A 228 14.46 11.88 -0.21
C ASP A 228 13.76 12.44 -1.46
N THR A 229 12.68 13.19 -1.26
CA THR A 229 11.91 13.84 -2.32
C THR A 229 12.72 14.92 -3.03
N ARG A 230 13.63 15.60 -2.33
CA ARG A 230 14.53 16.60 -2.91
C ARG A 230 15.62 15.93 -3.74
N ALA A 231 16.18 14.82 -3.27
CA ALA A 231 17.08 13.99 -4.07
C ALA A 231 16.37 13.43 -5.32
N ALA A 232 15.10 13.01 -5.20
CA ALA A 232 14.28 12.60 -6.34
C ALA A 232 14.08 13.73 -7.36
N ALA A 233 13.76 14.94 -6.89
CA ALA A 233 13.59 16.12 -7.75
C ALA A 233 14.89 16.56 -8.43
N THR A 234 16.06 16.28 -7.83
CA THR A 234 17.39 16.63 -8.35
C THR A 234 18.11 15.45 -9.02
N LEU A 235 17.41 14.33 -9.27
CA LEU A 235 17.96 13.12 -9.90
C LEU A 235 19.16 12.50 -9.18
N ARG A 236 19.31 12.73 -7.87
CA ARG A 236 20.40 12.20 -7.02
C ARG A 236 20.02 10.89 -6.32
N LEU A 237 19.16 10.09 -6.96
CA LEU A 237 18.71 8.80 -6.43
C LEU A 237 19.71 7.68 -6.73
N SER A 238 19.79 6.70 -5.84
CA SER A 238 20.45 5.44 -6.17
C SER A 238 19.70 4.71 -7.31
N PRO A 239 20.36 3.82 -8.08
CA PRO A 239 19.71 3.12 -9.18
C PRO A 239 18.44 2.36 -8.77
N LEU A 240 18.42 1.76 -7.58
CA LEU A 240 17.25 1.04 -7.06
C LEU A 240 16.09 1.99 -6.71
N GLN A 241 16.38 3.14 -6.11
CA GLN A 241 15.38 4.16 -5.80
C GLN A 241 14.82 4.79 -7.09
N ALA A 242 15.69 5.09 -8.05
CA ALA A 242 15.28 5.59 -9.36
C ALA A 242 14.38 4.57 -10.08
N ALA A 243 14.76 3.29 -10.10
CA ALA A 243 13.93 2.23 -10.65
C ALA A 243 12.57 2.12 -9.94
N ALA A 244 12.53 2.25 -8.61
CA ALA A 244 11.27 2.20 -7.87
C ALA A 244 10.33 3.36 -8.24
N VAL A 245 10.87 4.59 -8.32
CA VAL A 245 10.10 5.78 -8.71
C VAL A 245 9.61 5.67 -10.16
N VAL A 246 10.48 5.27 -11.09
CA VAL A 246 10.12 5.11 -12.51
C VAL A 246 9.05 4.03 -12.69
N THR A 247 9.21 2.87 -12.06
CA THR A 247 8.22 1.78 -12.17
C THR A 247 6.89 2.16 -11.54
N CYS A 248 6.89 2.89 -10.42
CA CYS A 248 5.67 3.46 -9.87
C CYS A 248 5.02 4.47 -10.83
N GLY A 249 5.82 5.28 -11.53
CA GLY A 249 5.33 6.18 -12.59
C GLY A 249 4.71 5.42 -13.76
N ILE A 250 5.27 4.29 -14.18
CA ILE A 250 4.69 3.42 -15.22
C ILE A 250 3.33 2.86 -14.77
N VAL A 251 3.19 2.46 -13.50
CA VAL A 251 1.89 2.04 -12.94
C VAL A 251 0.86 3.17 -13.02
N VAL A 252 1.26 4.40 -12.70
CA VAL A 252 0.41 5.60 -12.85
C VAL A 252 -0.03 5.79 -14.31
N LEU A 253 0.89 5.68 -15.27
CA LEU A 253 0.56 5.80 -16.69
C LEU A 253 -0.40 4.69 -17.16
N SER A 254 -0.19 3.44 -16.72
CA SER A 254 -1.13 2.33 -16.97
C SER A 254 -2.53 2.63 -16.39
N ALA A 255 -2.60 3.24 -15.21
CA ALA A 255 -3.87 3.65 -14.60
C ALA A 255 -4.58 4.71 -15.46
N PHE A 256 -3.86 5.75 -15.90
CA PHE A 256 -4.40 6.79 -16.77
C PHE A 256 -4.87 6.25 -18.12
N ALA A 257 -4.18 5.26 -18.69
CA ALA A 257 -4.68 4.58 -19.88
C ALA A 257 -6.05 3.92 -19.64
N GLY A 258 -6.25 3.29 -18.48
CA GLY A 258 -7.56 2.77 -18.04
C GLY A 258 -8.61 3.87 -17.91
N TYR A 259 -8.26 5.01 -17.30
CA TYR A 259 -9.17 6.15 -17.18
C TYR A 259 -9.61 6.69 -18.56
N ILE A 260 -8.66 6.93 -19.47
CA ILE A 260 -8.95 7.42 -20.83
C ILE A 260 -9.89 6.45 -21.56
N VAL A 261 -9.67 5.13 -21.43
CA VAL A 261 -10.58 4.14 -22.01
C VAL A 261 -11.97 4.21 -21.38
N SER A 262 -12.07 4.39 -20.06
CA SER A 262 -13.37 4.45 -19.37
C SER A 262 -14.21 5.67 -19.77
N GLU A 263 -13.57 6.79 -20.12
CA GLU A 263 -14.26 8.02 -20.55
C GLU A 263 -14.69 8.00 -22.03
N GLN A 264 -14.34 6.94 -22.78
CA GLN A 264 -14.80 6.81 -24.17
C GLN A 264 -16.31 6.54 -24.20
N ARG A 265 -17.01 7.21 -25.14
CA ARG A 265 -18.44 6.96 -25.37
C ARG A 265 -18.73 5.49 -25.72
N ARG A 266 -17.83 4.84 -26.46
CA ARG A 266 -17.90 3.42 -26.84
C ARG A 266 -16.51 2.78 -26.71
N PRO A 267 -16.13 2.31 -25.51
CA PRO A 267 -14.80 1.76 -25.29
C PRO A 267 -14.60 0.44 -26.04
N SER A 268 -13.46 0.32 -26.71
CA SER A 268 -13.09 -0.93 -27.39
C SER A 268 -12.70 -2.01 -26.38
N LYS A 269 -13.24 -3.22 -26.53
CA LYS A 269 -12.85 -4.41 -25.75
C LYS A 269 -11.34 -4.66 -25.79
N ARG A 270 -10.71 -4.44 -26.95
CA ARG A 270 -9.25 -4.60 -27.12
C ARG A 270 -8.48 -3.56 -26.33
N ALA A 271 -8.93 -2.31 -26.32
CA ALA A 271 -8.29 -1.23 -25.58
C ALA A 271 -8.41 -1.45 -24.06
N ALA A 272 -9.60 -1.85 -23.57
CA ALA A 272 -9.81 -2.18 -22.16
C ALA A 272 -8.93 -3.36 -21.71
N ARG A 273 -8.81 -4.41 -22.55
CA ARG A 273 -7.92 -5.55 -22.28
C ARG A 273 -6.44 -5.16 -22.30
N ALA A 274 -6.03 -4.31 -23.23
CA ALA A 274 -4.64 -3.82 -23.30
C ALA A 274 -4.28 -2.97 -22.06
N ALA A 275 -5.17 -2.07 -21.63
CA ALA A 275 -5.00 -1.29 -20.40
C ALA A 275 -4.89 -2.21 -19.17
N PHE A 276 -5.72 -3.25 -19.10
CA PHE A 276 -5.65 -4.27 -18.05
C PHE A 276 -4.30 -5.02 -18.05
N LEU A 277 -3.84 -5.51 -19.20
CA LEU A 277 -2.56 -6.21 -19.28
C LEU A 277 -1.39 -5.28 -18.91
N SER A 278 -1.39 -4.04 -19.40
CA SER A 278 -0.40 -3.02 -19.03
C SER A 278 -0.37 -2.82 -17.52
N MET A 279 -1.53 -2.69 -16.88
CA MET A 279 -1.65 -2.64 -15.43
C MET A 279 -1.02 -3.86 -14.78
N VAL A 280 -1.43 -5.08 -15.14
CA VAL A 280 -0.94 -6.32 -14.52
C VAL A 280 0.58 -6.38 -14.58
N PHE A 281 1.17 -6.21 -15.76
CA PHE A 281 2.63 -6.28 -15.90
C PHE A 281 3.36 -5.15 -15.17
N SER A 282 2.85 -3.91 -15.26
CA SER A 282 3.45 -2.77 -14.54
C SER A 282 3.41 -2.94 -13.02
N ASN A 283 2.32 -3.49 -12.48
CA ASN A 283 2.18 -3.77 -11.06
C ASN A 283 3.13 -4.88 -10.60
N GLN A 284 3.21 -5.98 -11.35
CA GLN A 284 4.13 -7.07 -11.01
C GLN A 284 5.59 -6.63 -11.10
N PHE A 285 5.95 -5.81 -12.08
CA PHE A 285 7.30 -5.27 -12.18
C PHE A 285 7.62 -4.29 -11.04
N CYS A 286 6.70 -3.38 -10.72
CA CYS A 286 6.85 -2.45 -9.60
C CYS A 286 6.92 -3.20 -8.25
N PHE A 287 6.16 -4.29 -8.08
CA PHE A 287 6.27 -5.16 -6.90
C PHE A 287 7.68 -5.67 -6.67
N ILE A 288 8.33 -6.17 -7.72
CA ILE A 288 9.69 -6.72 -7.59
C ILE A 288 10.66 -5.62 -7.13
N VAL A 289 10.59 -4.44 -7.76
CA VAL A 289 11.52 -3.34 -7.48
C VAL A 289 11.26 -2.70 -6.11
N VAL A 290 10.01 -2.33 -5.81
CA VAL A 290 9.63 -1.73 -4.51
C VAL A 290 9.80 -2.75 -3.38
N GLY A 291 9.43 -4.01 -3.62
CA GLY A 291 9.67 -5.09 -2.66
C GLY A 291 11.16 -5.25 -2.33
N ARG A 292 12.02 -5.18 -3.35
CA ARG A 292 13.48 -5.20 -3.10
C ARG A 292 13.93 -4.00 -2.28
N LEU A 293 13.43 -2.80 -2.58
CA LEU A 293 13.75 -1.58 -1.83
C LEU A 293 13.33 -1.69 -0.35
N VAL A 294 12.09 -2.13 -0.09
CA VAL A 294 11.57 -2.35 1.27
C VAL A 294 12.34 -3.44 2.00
N TRP A 295 12.74 -4.51 1.31
CA TRP A 295 13.57 -5.57 1.88
C TRP A 295 14.93 -5.04 2.35
N VAL A 296 15.58 -4.17 1.55
CA VAL A 296 16.83 -3.51 1.94
C VAL A 296 16.62 -2.59 3.15
N ALA A 297 15.56 -1.77 3.14
CA ALA A 297 15.22 -0.91 4.27
C ALA A 297 14.97 -1.71 5.56
N ARG A 298 14.26 -2.84 5.46
CA ARG A 298 13.98 -3.74 6.59
C ARG A 298 15.26 -4.35 7.17
N ARG A 299 16.21 -4.74 6.32
CA ARG A 299 17.52 -5.26 6.78
C ARG A 299 18.30 -4.20 7.54
N LYS A 300 18.35 -2.97 7.03
CA LYS A 300 19.05 -1.86 7.68
C LYS A 300 18.46 -1.54 9.07
N ALA A 301 17.13 -1.46 9.16
CA ALA A 301 16.44 -1.24 10.43
C ALA A 301 16.73 -2.34 11.47
N ARG A 302 16.95 -3.59 11.05
CA ARG A 302 17.31 -4.70 11.95
C ARG A 302 18.76 -4.67 12.40
N SER A 303 19.68 -4.27 11.53
CA SER A 303 21.09 -4.15 11.89
C SER A 303 21.34 -3.00 12.87
N GLU A 304 20.59 -1.91 12.76
CA GLU A 304 20.66 -0.77 13.70
C GLU A 304 20.21 -1.19 15.11
N ASP A 305 19.16 -2.00 15.23
CA ASP A 305 18.74 -2.59 16.50
C ASP A 305 19.84 -3.49 17.10
N SER A 306 20.47 -4.34 16.30
CA SER A 306 21.55 -5.23 16.74
C SER A 306 22.81 -4.49 17.19
N ALA A 307 23.12 -3.33 16.60
CA ALA A 307 24.25 -2.50 16.99
C ALA A 307 24.02 -1.78 18.33
N SER A 308 22.76 -1.48 18.68
CA SER A 308 22.40 -0.87 19.97
C SER A 308 22.46 -1.84 21.18
N VAL A 309 22.61 -3.15 20.93
CA VAL A 309 22.60 -4.20 21.97
C VAL A 309 24.01 -4.74 22.27
N VAL A 310 25.08 -4.13 21.74
CA VAL A 310 26.44 -4.46 22.20
C VAL A 310 26.62 -3.85 23.60
N PRO A 311 26.73 -4.65 24.68
CA PRO A 311 27.06 -4.08 25.98
C PRO A 311 28.43 -3.41 25.85
N ALA A 312 28.53 -2.17 26.33
CA ALA A 312 29.80 -1.53 26.56
C ALA A 312 30.65 -2.52 27.37
N LYS A 313 31.67 -3.11 26.72
CA LYS A 313 32.76 -3.71 27.46
C LYS A 313 33.32 -2.58 28.31
N GLU A 314 33.30 -2.79 29.62
CA GLU A 314 33.95 -1.97 30.62
C GLU A 314 35.42 -1.78 30.21
N GLU A 315 35.70 -0.67 29.53
CA GLU A 315 37.03 -0.09 29.43
C GLU A 315 37.06 1.09 30.42
N GLY A 316 37.71 0.90 31.57
CA GLY A 316 38.28 2.00 32.34
C GLY A 316 37.87 2.14 33.80
N LEU A 317 38.43 1.30 34.68
CA LEU A 317 38.85 1.62 36.05
C LEU A 317 39.95 0.58 36.35
N GLU A 318 41.22 0.88 36.64
CA GLU A 318 41.85 2.06 37.22
C GLU A 318 43.26 2.25 36.64
N ALA A 319 43.65 3.51 36.49
CA ALA A 319 45.04 3.91 36.33
C ALA A 319 45.66 4.15 37.72
N GLY A 320 46.84 3.59 37.96
CA GLY A 320 47.90 4.35 38.63
C GLY A 320 48.54 3.75 39.89
N VAL A 321 49.86 3.52 39.73
CA VAL A 321 50.93 3.70 40.72
C VAL A 321 51.24 2.51 41.65
N PHE A 322 52.36 1.83 41.39
CA PHE A 322 53.57 1.95 42.23
C PHE A 322 54.80 1.34 41.54
N ASP A 323 55.76 2.22 41.23
CA ASP A 323 57.16 1.90 40.98
C ASP A 323 57.81 1.47 42.30
N VAL A 324 58.54 0.35 42.31
CA VAL A 324 59.66 0.11 43.25
C VAL A 324 60.78 -0.62 42.49
N PRO A 325 62.04 -0.11 42.53
CA PRO A 325 63.17 -0.66 41.80
C PRO A 325 63.98 -1.67 42.62
N GLY A 326 64.52 -2.69 41.93
CA GLY A 326 65.74 -3.42 42.31
C GLY A 326 65.59 -4.59 43.30
N ALA A 327 65.62 -5.81 42.77
CA ALA A 327 66.32 -6.99 43.29
C ALA A 327 66.35 -8.08 42.20
#